data_AF-A0A928CNC5-F1
#
_entry.id   AF-A0A928CNC5-F1
#
_cell.length_a   1.000
_cell.length_b   1.000
_cell.length_c   1.000
_cell.angle_alpha   90.00
_cell.angle_beta   90.00
_cell.angle_gamma   90.00
#
_symmetry.space_group_name_H-M   'P 1'
#
loop_
_entity.id
_entity.type
_entity.pdbx_description
1 polymer ?
#
loop_
_entity_poly.entity_id
_entity_poly.type
_entity_poly.pdbx_seq_one_letter_code
_entity_poly.pdbx_strand_id
1 'polypeptide(L)' 'MPRFGNSEECAELIAFFASDSARFIIGSEISISGGWQLL' A
#
# COMPACT_ATOMS: atom_id res chain seq x y z
N MET A 1 2.40 -15.56 6.04
CA MET A 1 2.06 -14.27 6.69
C MET A 1 1.90 -14.48 8.18
N PRO A 2 2.60 -13.69 9.01
CA PRO A 2 2.50 -13.81 10.46
C PRO A 2 1.18 -13.26 11.02
N ARG A 3 0.46 -12.40 10.27
CA ARG A 3 -0.83 -11.82 10.67
C ARG A 3 -1.63 -11.29 9.47
N PHE A 4 -2.91 -11.02 9.69
CA PHE A 4 -3.71 -10.17 8.81
C PHE A 4 -3.28 -8.70 8.93
N GLY A 5 -3.39 -7.97 7.83
CA GLY A 5 -3.31 -6.52 7.84
C GLY A 5 -4.56 -5.91 8.48
N ASN A 6 -4.48 -4.63 8.83
CA ASN A 6 -5.65 -3.85 9.27
C ASN A 6 -6.00 -2.76 8.24
N SER A 7 -7.15 -2.11 8.42
CA SER A 7 -7.62 -1.05 7.53
C SER A 7 -6.71 0.18 7.54
N GLU A 8 -6.06 0.45 8.66
CA GLU A 8 -5.24 1.63 8.87
C GLU A 8 -3.95 1.55 8.04
N GLU A 9 -3.36 0.36 7.90
CA GLU A 9 -2.20 0.12 7.03
C GLU A 9 -2.52 0.41 5.55
N CYS A 10 -3.74 0.09 5.09
CA CYS A 10 -4.20 0.50 3.76
C CYS A 10 -4.39 2.02 3.67
N ALA A 11 -4.97 2.62 4.69
CA ALA A 11 -5.20 4.07 4.75
C ALA A 11 -3.89 4.86 4.72
N GLU A 12 -2.82 4.37 5.35
CA GLU A 12 -1.49 4.97 5.31
C GLU A 12 -0.91 5.02 3.89
N LEU A 13 -1.04 3.93 3.11
CA LEU A 13 -0.60 3.94 1.71
C LEU A 13 -1.40 4.95 0.87
N ILE A 14 -2.71 5.03 1.09
CA ILE A 14 -3.58 5.99 0.40
C ILE A 14 -3.18 7.42 0.76
N ALA A 15 -2.92 7.69 2.05
CA ALA A 15 -2.47 9.00 2.51
C ALA A 15 -1.12 9.40 1.90
N PHE A 16 -0.19 8.44 1.76
CA PHE A 16 1.07 8.66 1.04
C PHE A 16 0.82 9.00 -0.43
N PHE A 17 -0.03 8.25 -1.14
CA PHE A 17 -0.37 8.55 -2.54
C PHE A 17 -1.07 9.90 -2.73
N ALA A 18 -1.84 10.36 -1.74
CA ALA A 18 -2.46 11.69 -1.76
C ALA A 18 -1.48 12.83 -1.46
N SER A 19 -0.24 12.54 -1.06
CA SER A 19 0.75 13.54 -0.68
C SER A 19 1.64 13.99 -1.85
N ASP A 20 2.26 15.16 -1.71
CA ASP A 20 3.25 15.67 -2.67
C ASP A 20 4.47 14.75 -2.84
N SER A 21 4.75 13.91 -1.85
CA SER A 21 5.84 12.93 -1.91
C SER A 21 5.61 11.87 -2.99
N ALA A 22 4.36 11.62 -3.37
CA ALA A 22 3.99 10.66 -4.40
C ALA A 22 3.73 11.31 -5.78
N ARG A 23 4.04 12.61 -5.97
CA ARG A 23 3.69 13.38 -7.19
C ARG A 23 4.16 12.79 -8.53
N PHE A 24 5.10 11.84 -8.49
CA PHE A 24 5.67 11.19 -9.69
C PHE A 24 5.32 9.70 -9.79
N ILE A 25 4.47 9.20 -8.90
CA ILE A 25 3.99 7.82 -8.88
C ILE A 25 2.61 7.82 -9.52
N ILE A 26 2.53 7.44 -10.80
CA ILE A 26 1.29 7.31 -11.56
C ILE A 26 1.29 6.02 -12.36
N GLY A 27 0.11 5.43 -12.57
CA GLY A 27 -0.04 4.20 -13.37
C GLY A 27 0.60 2.96 -12.74
N SER A 28 0.97 3.02 -11.46
CA SER A 28 1.59 1.93 -10.72
C SER A 28 0.58 1.24 -9.82
N GLU A 29 0.67 -0.09 -9.73
CA GLU A 29 -0.02 -0.90 -8.72
C GLU A 29 0.96 -1.24 -7.59
N ILE A 30 0.54 -1.03 -6.34
CA ILE A 30 1.32 -1.42 -5.16
C ILE A 30 0.53 -2.41 -4.33
N SER A 31 1.05 -3.63 -4.22
CA SER A 31 0.50 -4.68 -3.35
C SER A 31 0.99 -4.49 -1.92
N ILE A 32 0.06 -4.29 -0.99
CA ILE A 32 0.30 -4.26 0.46
C ILE A 32 -0.28 -5.50 1.15
N SER A 33 0.01 -6.66 0.58
CA SER A 33 -0.60 -7.94 0.97
C SER A 33 0.20 -8.71 2.02
N GLY A 34 1.26 -8.14 2.61
CA GLY A 34 2.15 -8.86 3.53
C GLY A 34 2.84 -10.07 2.89
N GLY A 35 2.98 -10.06 1.55
CA GLY A 35 3.54 -11.15 0.76
C GLY A 35 2.53 -12.22 0.33
N TRP A 36 1.23 -12.08 0.61
CA TRP A 36 0.21 -13.07 0.25
C TRP A 36 0.15 -13.37 -1.25
N GLN A 37 0.21 -12.32 -2.08
CA GLN A 37 0.01 -12.42 -3.52
C GLN A 37 1.15 -13.15 -4.25
N LEU A 38 2.26 -13.43 -3.55
CA LEU A 38 3.45 -14.11 -4.08
C LEU A 38 3.58 -15.56 -3.58
N LEU A 39 2.59 -16.05 -2.83
CA LEU A 39 2.45 -17.45 -2.39
C LEU A 39 1.43 -18.17 -3.27
#